data_AF-A0A0G4FHA6-F1
#
_entry.id   AF-A0A0G4FHA6-F1
#
_cell.length_a   1.000
_cell.length_b   1.000
_cell.length_c   1.000
_cell.angle_alpha   90.00
_cell.angle_beta   90.00
_cell.angle_gamma   90.00
#
_symmetry.space_group_name_H-M   'P 1'
#
loop_
_entity.id
_entity.type
_entity.pdbx_description
1 polymer ?
#
loop_
_entity_poly.entity_id
_entity_poly.type
_entity_poly.pdbx_seq_one_letter_code
_entity_poly.pdbx_strand_id
1 'polypeptide(L)'
;MWARIAEEKGFQGVWGSSLGLSTLMGVRDANELSWTEVADMMGRVADSVRIPVLVDGDSGHGHSKIASQFVRRLNQRRIAGVCLEDRTFPKRNALIKPADGDREALADAAEFCDMLQECRESLQQDDPGNHFQIVARTDALPAGWGLPECIRRARAYRDAGADALIIHSTERTSDEVEAFLEEWVKEGEGGRREPVPIVLIPTTYAENESTDITRLFDMGASCIIWANYMLRSDIKAQQSTAEAIHASQSVRRCEKDGSMAPLSEVFRLQREQMLQDAQRGDGCARRYSL
;
A
#
# COMPACT_ATOMS: atom_id res chain seq x y z
N MET A 1 6.66 11.15 -7.04
CA MET A 1 7.11 10.86 -8.43
C MET A 1 6.87 9.41 -8.83
N TRP A 2 7.25 8.46 -7.98
CA TRP A 2 7.03 7.02 -8.21
C TRP A 2 5.61 6.65 -8.68
N ALA A 3 4.56 7.27 -8.12
CA ALA A 3 3.17 7.04 -8.55
C ALA A 3 2.91 7.46 -10.01
N ARG A 4 3.43 8.62 -10.44
CA ARG A 4 3.33 9.06 -11.85
C ARG A 4 4.06 8.09 -12.78
N ILE A 5 5.25 7.66 -12.38
CA ILE A 5 6.03 6.68 -13.16
C ILE A 5 5.25 5.37 -13.29
N ALA A 6 4.64 4.88 -12.20
CA ALA A 6 3.80 3.69 -12.24
C ALA A 6 2.60 3.86 -13.19
N GLU A 7 1.88 4.99 -13.11
CA GLU A 7 0.78 5.30 -14.02
C GLU A 7 1.22 5.31 -15.48
N GLU A 8 2.34 5.96 -15.81
CA GLU A 8 2.87 6.01 -17.19
C GLU A 8 3.33 4.64 -17.72
N LYS A 9 3.67 3.71 -16.82
CA LYS A 9 3.99 2.32 -17.18
C LYS A 9 2.76 1.42 -17.28
N GLY A 10 1.56 1.97 -17.08
CA GLY A 10 0.29 1.25 -17.27
C GLY A 10 -0.19 0.50 -16.04
N PHE A 11 0.37 0.74 -14.85
CA PHE A 11 -0.21 0.21 -13.62
C PHE A 11 -1.61 0.79 -13.40
N GLN A 12 -2.54 -0.05 -12.93
CA GLN A 12 -3.94 0.34 -12.74
C GLN A 12 -4.24 0.87 -11.32
N GLY A 13 -3.24 0.87 -10.43
CA GLY A 13 -3.36 1.37 -9.08
C GLY A 13 -1.99 1.56 -8.44
N VAL A 14 -2.00 2.29 -7.32
CA VAL A 14 -0.80 2.73 -6.61
C VAL A 14 -0.90 2.31 -5.15
N TRP A 15 0.12 1.62 -4.64
CA TRP A 15 0.21 1.23 -3.23
C TRP A 15 0.98 2.27 -2.41
N GLY A 16 0.28 2.99 -1.54
CA GLY A 16 0.84 3.94 -0.58
C GLY A 16 1.46 3.22 0.63
N SER A 17 2.65 2.64 0.45
CA SER A 17 3.36 1.89 1.50
C SER A 17 3.75 2.76 2.71
N SER A 18 3.43 2.31 3.93
CA SER A 18 3.91 2.93 5.17
C SER A 18 5.44 2.87 5.27
N LEU A 19 6.03 1.70 4.97
CA LEU A 19 7.48 1.49 4.89
C LEU A 19 8.15 2.43 3.88
N GLY A 20 7.51 2.63 2.73
CA GLY A 20 7.98 3.58 1.71
C GLY A 20 8.02 5.02 2.23
N LEU A 21 6.95 5.46 2.89
CA LEU A 21 6.85 6.79 3.48
C LEU A 21 7.82 7.02 4.63
N SER A 22 7.91 6.08 5.58
CA SER A 22 8.81 6.19 6.72
C SER A 22 10.26 6.25 6.26
N THR A 23 10.65 5.40 5.30
CA THR A 23 12.01 5.37 4.75
C THR A 23 12.34 6.67 4.01
N LEU A 24 11.40 7.21 3.23
CA LEU A 24 11.57 8.51 2.58
C LEU A 24 11.83 9.63 3.58
N MET A 25 11.21 9.57 4.75
CA MET A 25 11.38 10.53 5.83
C MET A 25 12.56 10.21 6.76
N GLY A 26 13.30 9.13 6.51
CA GLY A 26 14.44 8.71 7.33
C GLY A 26 14.06 8.18 8.72
N VAL A 27 12.81 7.75 8.90
CA VAL A 27 12.27 7.21 10.16
C VAL A 27 11.82 5.76 10.00
N ARG A 28 11.60 5.08 11.13
CA ARG A 28 11.23 3.66 11.17
C ARG A 28 9.75 3.46 10.84
N ASP A 29 9.44 2.34 10.21
CA ASP A 29 8.07 1.87 9.96
C ASP A 29 7.44 1.30 11.25
N ALA A 30 7.23 2.20 12.22
CA ALA A 30 6.77 1.88 13.58
C ALA A 30 5.90 3.02 14.15
N ASN A 31 5.08 3.64 13.29
CA ASN A 31 4.28 4.83 13.61
C ASN A 31 5.09 6.05 14.12
N GLU A 32 6.34 6.21 13.66
CA GLU A 32 7.10 7.45 13.93
C GLU A 32 6.57 8.65 13.12
N LEU A 33 5.97 8.37 11.95
CA LEU A 33 5.13 9.33 11.25
C LEU A 33 3.73 9.33 11.87
N SER A 34 3.22 10.52 12.15
CA SER A 34 1.83 10.70 12.56
C SER A 34 0.88 10.38 11.41
N TRP A 35 -0.34 9.94 11.74
CA TRP A 35 -1.37 9.67 10.73
C TRP A 35 -1.70 10.89 9.87
N THR A 36 -1.57 12.11 10.43
CA THR A 36 -1.77 13.36 9.69
C THR A 36 -0.70 13.57 8.62
N GLU A 37 0.56 13.28 8.93
CA GLU A 37 1.65 13.35 7.95
C GLU A 37 1.44 12.33 6.84
N VAL A 38 1.05 11.10 7.20
CA VAL A 38 0.73 10.04 6.22
C VAL A 38 -0.41 10.49 5.29
N ALA A 39 -1.52 10.99 5.85
CA ALA A 39 -2.66 11.46 5.06
C ALA A 39 -2.29 12.63 4.12
N ASP A 40 -1.51 13.59 4.59
CA ASP A 40 -1.09 14.74 3.78
C ASP A 40 -0.14 14.36 2.65
N MET A 41 0.84 13.48 2.94
CA MET A 41 1.75 12.97 1.91
C MET A 41 1.00 12.15 0.86
N MET A 42 0.08 11.28 1.28
CA MET A 42 -0.71 10.46 0.37
C MET A 42 -1.69 11.28 -0.46
N GLY A 43 -2.31 12.33 0.10
CA GLY A 43 -3.14 13.25 -0.68
C GLY A 43 -2.37 13.89 -1.83
N ARG A 44 -1.12 14.34 -1.59
CA ARG A 44 -0.25 14.87 -2.65
C ARG A 44 0.10 13.82 -3.70
N VAL A 45 0.23 12.54 -3.30
CA VAL A 45 0.43 11.43 -4.24
C VAL A 45 -0.82 11.21 -5.09
N ALA A 46 -2.01 11.20 -4.48
CA ALA A 46 -3.29 11.06 -5.19
C ALA A 46 -3.49 12.18 -6.22
N ASP A 47 -3.21 13.43 -5.85
CA ASP A 47 -3.28 14.59 -6.78
C ASP A 47 -2.31 14.47 -7.96
N SER A 48 -1.29 13.61 -7.85
CA SER A 48 -0.29 13.40 -8.89
C SER A 48 -0.69 12.35 -9.93
N VAL A 49 -1.74 11.57 -9.71
CA VAL A 49 -2.18 10.50 -10.63
C VAL A 49 -3.68 10.53 -10.84
N ARG A 50 -4.17 9.79 -11.84
CA ARG A 50 -5.61 9.56 -12.10
C ARG A 50 -6.04 8.15 -11.70
N ILE A 51 -5.10 7.22 -11.59
CA ILE A 51 -5.34 5.86 -11.10
C ILE A 51 -5.54 5.83 -9.57
N PRO A 52 -6.31 4.85 -9.03
CA PRO A 52 -6.60 4.75 -7.61
C PRO A 52 -5.35 4.54 -6.75
N VAL A 53 -5.34 5.15 -5.57
CA VAL A 53 -4.32 4.94 -4.53
C VAL A 53 -4.95 4.17 -3.37
N LEU A 54 -4.35 3.04 -3.00
CA LEU A 54 -4.66 2.27 -1.80
C LEU A 54 -3.55 2.51 -0.78
N VAL A 55 -3.88 3.01 0.41
CA VAL A 55 -2.90 3.40 1.44
C VAL A 55 -2.74 2.29 2.49
N ASP A 56 -1.50 1.99 2.87
CA ASP A 56 -1.20 1.23 4.09
C ASP A 56 -1.54 2.08 5.31
N GLY A 57 -2.61 1.72 6.01
CA GLY A 57 -3.13 2.44 7.17
C GLY A 57 -2.72 1.84 8.51
N ASP A 58 -1.74 0.93 8.50
CA ASP A 58 -1.26 0.24 9.70
C ASP A 58 -2.44 -0.38 10.49
N SER A 59 -2.37 -0.37 11.82
CA SER A 59 -3.46 -0.75 12.72
C SER A 59 -4.44 0.41 13.01
N GLY A 60 -4.55 1.40 12.10
CA GLY A 60 -5.44 2.55 12.27
C GLY A 60 -4.91 3.65 13.22
N HIS A 61 -3.61 3.62 13.53
CA HIS A 61 -2.88 4.65 14.29
C HIS A 61 -3.40 4.93 15.71
N GLY A 62 -4.05 3.95 16.35
CA GLY A 62 -4.58 4.07 17.70
C GLY A 62 -5.74 3.12 17.94
N HIS A 63 -6.91 3.67 18.27
CA HIS A 63 -8.17 2.94 18.43
C HIS A 63 -9.18 3.28 17.32
N SER A 64 -10.34 2.63 17.30
CA SER A 64 -11.36 2.75 16.24
C SER A 64 -11.74 4.20 15.88
N LYS A 65 -11.91 5.08 16.89
CA LYS A 65 -12.22 6.50 16.65
C LYS A 65 -11.09 7.27 15.95
N ILE A 66 -9.82 6.92 16.17
CA ILE A 66 -8.70 7.53 15.44
C ILE A 66 -8.64 6.96 14.02
N ALA A 67 -8.81 5.65 13.87
CA ALA A 67 -8.88 4.99 12.57
C ALA A 67 -9.98 5.63 11.69
N SER A 68 -11.20 5.80 12.21
CA SER A 68 -12.30 6.42 11.47
C SER A 68 -11.99 7.87 11.04
N GLN A 69 -11.33 8.67 11.90
CA GLN A 69 -10.87 10.01 11.51
C GLN A 69 -9.84 9.96 10.38
N PHE A 70 -8.87 9.05 10.47
CA PHE A 70 -7.85 8.87 9.44
C PHE A 70 -8.48 8.44 8.10
N VAL A 71 -9.37 7.45 8.11
CA VAL A 71 -10.11 6.97 6.93
C VAL A 71 -10.91 8.10 6.27
N ARG A 72 -11.68 8.87 7.04
CA ARG A 72 -12.42 10.04 6.52
C ARG A 72 -11.47 11.07 5.90
N ARG A 73 -10.30 11.29 6.51
CA ARG A 73 -9.28 12.23 6.01
C ARG A 73 -8.61 11.77 4.73
N LEU A 74 -8.42 10.47 4.54
CA LEU A 74 -7.95 9.91 3.26
C LEU A 74 -9.02 10.07 2.18
N ASN A 75 -10.28 9.75 2.47
CA ASN A 75 -11.39 9.92 1.54
C ASN A 75 -11.51 11.37 1.02
N GLN A 76 -11.42 12.35 1.94
CA GLN A 76 -11.41 13.78 1.58
C GLN A 76 -10.25 14.19 0.65
N ARG A 77 -9.16 13.41 0.61
CA ARG A 77 -7.97 13.64 -0.22
C ARG A 77 -7.94 12.77 -1.49
N ARG A 78 -9.10 12.27 -1.94
CA ARG A 78 -9.25 11.47 -3.17
C ARG A 78 -8.45 10.16 -3.17
N ILE A 79 -8.09 9.66 -1.99
CA ILE A 79 -7.57 8.30 -1.84
C ILE A 79 -8.73 7.34 -2.10
N ALA A 80 -8.46 6.24 -2.82
CA ALA A 80 -9.49 5.29 -3.22
C ALA A 80 -9.82 4.28 -2.10
N GLY A 81 -8.84 3.99 -1.23
CA GLY A 81 -9.05 3.10 -0.11
C GLY A 81 -7.90 3.07 0.89
N VAL A 82 -8.12 2.33 1.95
CA VAL A 82 -7.14 2.05 3.00
C VAL A 82 -7.06 0.54 3.26
N CYS A 83 -5.86 0.06 3.55
CA CYS A 83 -5.62 -1.23 4.15
C CYS A 83 -5.40 -1.04 5.65
N LEU A 84 -6.18 -1.72 6.49
CA LEU A 84 -5.95 -1.79 7.94
C LEU A 84 -5.49 -3.21 8.30
N GLU A 85 -4.58 -3.34 9.27
CA GLU A 85 -4.04 -4.63 9.72
C GLU A 85 -4.40 -4.94 11.17
N ASP A 86 -4.60 -6.22 11.48
CA ASP A 86 -5.04 -6.72 12.79
C ASP A 86 -3.90 -6.87 13.82
N ARG A 87 -2.81 -6.13 13.65
CA ARG A 87 -1.75 -6.01 14.66
C ARG A 87 -2.15 -5.05 15.78
N THR A 88 -1.59 -5.27 16.96
CA THR A 88 -1.71 -4.32 18.07
C THR A 88 -0.95 -3.03 17.78
N PHE A 89 -1.46 -1.88 18.22
CA PHE A 89 -0.75 -0.60 18.17
C PHE A 89 0.23 -0.43 19.36
N PRO A 90 1.44 0.15 19.17
CA PRO A 90 2.00 0.68 17.92
C PRO A 90 2.47 -0.42 16.95
N LYS A 91 2.46 -0.10 15.64
CA LYS A 91 2.87 -1.02 14.57
C LYS A 91 4.29 -1.55 14.78
N ARG A 92 4.45 -2.83 14.46
CA ARG A 92 5.75 -3.48 14.24
C ARG A 92 5.78 -4.02 12.83
N ASN A 93 6.84 -3.73 12.08
CA ASN A 93 6.97 -4.19 10.71
C ASN A 93 7.05 -5.73 10.66
N ALA A 94 6.14 -6.35 9.90
CA ALA A 94 6.01 -7.81 9.81
C ALA A 94 7.27 -8.55 9.32
N LEU A 95 8.18 -7.87 8.62
CA LEU A 95 9.43 -8.45 8.13
C LEU A 95 10.50 -8.56 9.21
N ILE A 96 10.29 -7.97 10.39
CA ILE A 96 11.21 -8.03 11.52
C ILE A 96 10.71 -9.11 12.49
N LYS A 97 11.39 -10.26 12.52
CA LYS A 97 11.04 -11.36 13.44
C LYS A 97 11.35 -10.98 14.90
N PRO A 98 10.51 -11.36 15.88
CA PRO A 98 10.82 -11.22 17.30
C PRO A 98 12.12 -11.94 17.68
N ALA A 99 12.87 -11.38 18.63
CA ALA A 99 14.14 -11.97 19.08
C ALA A 99 13.99 -13.36 19.71
N ASP A 100 12.83 -13.65 20.30
CA ASP A 100 12.64 -14.82 21.16
C ASP A 100 11.80 -15.95 20.52
N GLY A 101 11.48 -15.86 19.22
CA GLY A 101 10.76 -16.92 18.49
C GLY A 101 9.30 -17.18 18.94
N ASP A 102 8.80 -16.41 19.91
CA ASP A 102 7.42 -16.49 20.38
C ASP A 102 6.43 -15.94 19.34
N ARG A 103 5.22 -16.49 19.36
CA ARG A 103 4.09 -15.97 18.57
C ARG A 103 3.84 -14.53 18.93
N GLU A 104 3.70 -13.68 17.91
CA GLU A 104 3.39 -12.29 18.14
C GLU A 104 1.90 -12.13 18.43
N ALA A 105 1.57 -11.31 19.42
CA ALA A 105 0.19 -11.00 19.76
C ALA A 105 -0.45 -10.17 18.63
N LEU A 106 -1.63 -10.59 18.20
CA LEU A 106 -2.51 -9.82 17.32
C LEU A 106 -3.62 -9.19 18.16
N ALA A 107 -4.28 -8.17 17.60
CA ALA A 107 -5.52 -7.67 18.18
C ALA A 107 -6.56 -8.80 18.22
N ASP A 108 -7.51 -8.67 19.16
CA ASP A 108 -8.67 -9.55 19.13
C ASP A 108 -9.43 -9.36 17.81
N ALA A 109 -9.87 -10.47 17.21
CA ALA A 109 -10.50 -10.41 15.89
C ALA A 109 -11.82 -9.63 15.94
N ALA A 110 -12.56 -9.67 17.05
CA ALA A 110 -13.80 -8.91 17.21
C ALA A 110 -13.50 -7.41 17.37
N GLU A 111 -12.47 -7.04 18.13
CA GLU A 111 -12.02 -5.64 18.25
C GLU A 111 -11.65 -5.05 16.88
N PHE A 112 -10.94 -5.82 16.04
CA PHE A 112 -10.63 -5.39 14.69
C PHE A 112 -11.87 -5.31 13.79
N CYS A 113 -12.83 -6.23 13.91
CA CYS A 113 -14.11 -6.15 13.21
C CYS A 113 -14.88 -4.87 13.59
N ASP A 114 -14.93 -4.52 14.88
CA ASP A 114 -15.60 -3.31 15.37
C ASP A 114 -14.93 -2.06 14.78
N MET A 115 -13.60 -2.04 14.66
CA MET A 115 -12.87 -0.95 13.99
C MET A 115 -13.25 -0.82 12.51
N LEU A 116 -13.34 -1.93 11.76
CA LEU A 116 -13.73 -1.91 10.34
C LEU A 116 -15.15 -1.35 10.16
N GLN A 117 -16.09 -1.81 10.99
CA GLN A 117 -17.47 -1.35 10.99
C GLN A 117 -17.56 0.14 11.33
N GLU A 118 -16.85 0.59 12.36
CA GLU A 118 -16.84 2.00 12.75
C GLU A 118 -16.27 2.90 11.64
N CYS A 119 -15.20 2.47 10.97
CA CYS A 119 -14.67 3.17 9.81
C CYS A 119 -15.72 3.28 8.69
N ARG A 120 -16.41 2.18 8.36
CA ARG A 120 -17.46 2.15 7.35
C ARG A 120 -18.63 3.07 7.70
N GLU A 121 -19.15 2.97 8.92
CA GLU A 121 -20.25 3.80 9.42
C GLU A 121 -19.89 5.28 9.34
N SER A 122 -18.67 5.65 9.71
CA SER A 122 -18.22 7.04 9.66
C SER A 122 -18.19 7.62 8.25
N LEU A 123 -17.89 6.80 7.23
CA LEU A 123 -17.93 7.21 5.82
C LEU A 123 -19.37 7.36 5.32
N GLN A 124 -20.26 6.46 5.72
CA GLN A 124 -21.68 6.48 5.33
C GLN A 124 -22.45 7.64 5.98
N GLN A 125 -22.08 8.03 7.20
CA GLN A 125 -22.62 9.21 7.88
C GLN A 125 -22.26 10.51 7.14
N ASP A 126 -21.04 10.59 6.59
CA ASP A 126 -20.60 11.73 5.79
C ASP A 126 -21.25 11.74 4.40
N ASP A 127 -21.30 10.58 3.73
CA ASP A 127 -21.89 10.40 2.40
C ASP A 127 -22.38 8.95 2.22
N PRO A 128 -23.71 8.69 2.18
CA PRO A 128 -24.25 7.35 1.96
C PRO A 128 -23.85 6.72 0.61
N GLY A 129 -23.47 7.51 -0.38
CA GLY A 129 -23.01 7.06 -1.70
C GLY A 129 -21.49 6.81 -1.78
N ASN A 130 -20.80 6.82 -0.65
CA ASN A 130 -19.34 6.73 -0.60
C ASN A 130 -18.83 5.35 -1.09
N HIS A 131 -17.87 5.38 -2.01
CA HIS A 131 -17.24 4.19 -2.61
C HIS A 131 -15.81 3.93 -2.11
N PHE A 132 -15.39 4.55 -1.01
CA PHE A 132 -14.07 4.35 -0.42
C PHE A 132 -13.90 2.90 0.05
N GLN A 133 -12.79 2.29 -0.35
CA GLN A 133 -12.49 0.88 -0.10
C GLN A 133 -11.82 0.69 1.26
N ILE A 134 -12.32 -0.24 2.07
CA ILE A 134 -11.72 -0.69 3.33
C ILE A 134 -11.24 -2.12 3.11
N VAL A 135 -9.92 -2.29 3.02
CA VAL A 135 -9.25 -3.57 2.86
C VAL A 135 -8.75 -4.03 4.22
N ALA A 136 -9.06 -5.27 4.61
CA ALA A 136 -8.58 -5.84 5.86
C ALA A 136 -7.39 -6.76 5.61
N ARG A 137 -6.30 -6.54 6.34
CA ARG A 137 -5.11 -7.37 6.32
C ARG A 137 -5.04 -8.20 7.59
N THR A 138 -4.80 -9.50 7.43
CA THR A 138 -4.49 -10.39 8.56
C THR A 138 -3.00 -10.72 8.58
N ASP A 139 -2.39 -10.58 9.75
CA ASP A 139 -1.01 -10.95 10.00
C ASP A 139 -0.89 -12.26 10.81
N ALA A 140 -1.94 -13.10 10.77
CA ALA A 140 -1.96 -14.42 11.41
C ALA A 140 -0.82 -15.36 10.97
N LEU A 141 -0.48 -15.40 9.68
CA LEU A 141 0.63 -16.23 9.19
C LEU A 141 1.99 -15.68 9.67
N PRO A 142 2.34 -14.39 9.42
CA PRO A 142 3.58 -13.82 9.91
C PRO A 142 3.77 -13.89 11.43
N ALA A 143 2.67 -13.81 12.20
CA ALA A 143 2.69 -13.89 13.65
C ALA A 143 2.72 -15.35 14.20
N GLY A 144 2.73 -16.37 13.32
CA GLY A 144 2.91 -17.77 13.70
C GLY A 144 1.65 -18.48 14.21
N TRP A 145 0.46 -17.97 13.89
CA TRP A 145 -0.81 -18.60 14.25
C TRP A 145 -1.27 -19.67 13.26
N GLY A 146 -0.74 -19.62 12.03
CA GLY A 146 -0.97 -20.61 10.98
C GLY A 146 -2.30 -20.45 10.23
N LEU A 147 -2.49 -21.32 9.24
CA LEU A 147 -3.58 -21.24 8.26
C LEU A 147 -5.00 -21.26 8.87
N PRO A 148 -5.34 -22.14 9.84
CA PRO A 148 -6.69 -22.17 10.40
C PRO A 148 -7.12 -20.84 11.04
N GLU A 149 -6.20 -20.17 11.75
CA GLU A 149 -6.49 -18.88 12.38
C GLU A 149 -6.57 -17.76 11.33
N CYS A 150 -5.70 -17.81 10.31
CA CYS A 150 -5.76 -16.89 9.17
C CYS A 150 -7.14 -16.92 8.49
N ILE A 151 -7.66 -18.12 8.19
CA ILE A 151 -8.99 -18.30 7.59
C ILE A 151 -10.10 -17.82 8.53
N ARG A 152 -10.02 -18.16 9.83
CA ARG A 152 -11.02 -17.72 10.81
C ARG A 152 -11.15 -16.19 10.85
N ARG A 153 -10.00 -15.50 10.87
CA ARG A 153 -9.92 -14.03 10.84
C ARG A 153 -10.42 -13.45 9.52
N ALA A 154 -9.97 -14.00 8.39
CA ALA A 154 -10.43 -13.62 7.05
C ALA A 154 -11.97 -13.68 6.91
N ARG A 155 -12.60 -14.75 7.39
CA ARG A 155 -14.07 -14.90 7.43
C ARG A 155 -14.72 -13.80 8.28
N ALA A 156 -14.19 -13.55 9.48
CA ALA A 156 -14.71 -12.52 10.37
C ALA A 156 -14.61 -11.12 9.74
N TYR A 157 -13.50 -10.81 9.08
CA TYR A 157 -13.27 -9.48 8.48
C TYR A 157 -14.14 -9.25 7.24
N ARG A 158 -14.34 -10.29 6.42
CA ARG A 158 -15.37 -10.29 5.36
C ARG A 158 -16.75 -10.01 5.95
N ASP A 159 -17.12 -10.73 7.01
CA ASP A 159 -18.44 -10.62 7.61
C ASP A 159 -18.66 -9.26 8.30
N ALA A 160 -17.58 -8.60 8.72
CA ALA A 160 -17.58 -7.22 9.22
C ALA A 160 -17.65 -6.14 8.12
N GLY A 161 -17.59 -6.53 6.84
CA GLY A 161 -17.77 -5.62 5.70
C GLY A 161 -16.48 -5.10 5.08
N ALA A 162 -15.36 -5.80 5.22
CA ALA A 162 -14.15 -5.53 4.42
C ALA A 162 -14.45 -5.76 2.94
N ASP A 163 -14.05 -4.82 2.07
CA ASP A 163 -14.29 -4.92 0.62
C ASP A 163 -13.33 -5.88 -0.08
N ALA A 164 -12.17 -6.12 0.53
CA ALA A 164 -11.16 -7.07 0.09
C ALA A 164 -10.30 -7.51 1.28
N LEU A 165 -9.55 -8.60 1.11
CA LEU A 165 -8.64 -9.12 2.12
C LEU A 165 -7.20 -9.13 1.60
N ILE A 166 -6.25 -8.68 2.42
CA ILE A 166 -4.83 -8.95 2.21
C ILE A 166 -4.42 -10.13 3.06
N ILE A 167 -3.91 -11.17 2.39
CA ILE A 167 -3.32 -12.34 3.03
C ILE A 167 -1.81 -12.23 2.88
N HIS A 168 -1.15 -11.96 4.00
CA HIS A 168 0.29 -11.77 4.02
C HIS A 168 0.99 -13.03 4.52
N SER A 169 2.10 -13.37 3.89
CA SER A 169 3.08 -14.34 4.37
C SER A 169 4.46 -13.69 4.29
N THR A 170 5.33 -14.05 5.23
CA THR A 170 6.74 -13.62 5.27
C THR A 170 7.69 -14.77 4.95
N GLU A 171 7.16 -15.92 4.56
CA GLU A 171 7.94 -17.08 4.12
C GLU A 171 8.55 -16.86 2.74
N ARG A 172 9.50 -17.73 2.39
CA ARG A 172 10.25 -17.67 1.12
C ARG A 172 9.56 -18.40 -0.04
N THR A 173 8.45 -19.08 0.22
CA THR A 173 7.63 -19.80 -0.77
C THR A 173 6.19 -19.30 -0.71
N SER A 174 5.43 -19.55 -1.78
CA SER A 174 4.01 -19.22 -1.87
C SER A 174 3.10 -20.24 -1.16
N ASP A 175 3.64 -21.30 -0.55
CA ASP A 175 2.85 -22.44 -0.03
C ASP A 175 1.73 -22.01 0.93
N GLU A 176 1.99 -21.07 1.84
CA GLU A 176 0.98 -20.61 2.79
C GLU A 176 -0.17 -19.85 2.11
N VAL A 177 0.14 -19.02 1.11
CA VAL A 177 -0.88 -18.25 0.39
C VAL A 177 -1.62 -19.12 -0.62
N GLU A 178 -0.96 -20.09 -1.25
CA GLU A 178 -1.60 -21.11 -2.08
C GLU A 178 -2.59 -21.93 -1.26
N ALA A 179 -2.19 -22.41 -0.08
CA ALA A 179 -3.06 -23.17 0.82
C ALA A 179 -4.26 -22.33 1.31
N PHE A 180 -4.07 -21.03 1.55
CA PHE A 180 -5.18 -20.12 1.86
C PHE A 180 -6.17 -20.01 0.69
N LEU A 181 -5.67 -19.76 -0.52
CA LEU A 181 -6.49 -19.61 -1.71
C LEU A 181 -7.33 -20.87 -1.99
N GLU A 182 -6.71 -22.05 -1.88
CA GLU A 182 -7.39 -23.34 -2.06
C GLU A 182 -8.57 -23.52 -1.10
N GLU A 183 -8.41 -23.13 0.17
CA GLU A 183 -9.49 -23.24 1.15
C GLU A 183 -10.55 -22.15 0.95
N TRP A 184 -10.14 -20.93 0.60
CA TRP A 184 -11.03 -19.79 0.39
C TRP A 184 -11.96 -20.00 -0.81
N VAL A 185 -11.47 -20.56 -1.91
CA VAL A 185 -12.28 -20.86 -3.10
C VAL A 185 -13.33 -21.93 -2.80
N LYS A 186 -12.96 -23.01 -2.09
CA LYS A 186 -13.90 -24.09 -1.69
C LYS A 186 -15.08 -23.56 -0.88
N GLU A 187 -14.87 -22.53 -0.05
CA GLU A 187 -15.96 -21.89 0.68
C GLU A 187 -16.95 -21.15 -0.23
N GLY A 188 -16.44 -20.46 -1.25
CA GLY A 188 -17.26 -19.73 -2.22
C GLY A 188 -18.14 -20.66 -3.04
N GLU A 189 -17.60 -21.80 -3.47
CA GLU A 189 -18.34 -22.84 -4.20
C GLU A 189 -19.46 -23.47 -3.35
N GLY A 190 -19.29 -23.51 -2.03
CA GLY A 190 -20.28 -24.02 -1.08
C GLY A 190 -21.53 -23.15 -0.87
N GLY A 191 -21.63 -22.00 -1.56
CA GLY A 191 -22.82 -21.15 -1.57
C GLY A 191 -23.12 -20.42 -0.25
N ARG A 192 -22.16 -20.34 0.67
CA ARG A 192 -22.36 -19.76 2.01
C ARG A 192 -22.32 -18.22 2.01
N ARG A 193 -21.62 -17.59 1.06
CA ARG A 193 -21.59 -16.14 0.75
C ARG A 193 -20.67 -15.89 -0.45
N GLU A 194 -20.85 -14.75 -1.14
CA GLU A 194 -19.92 -14.34 -2.20
C GLU A 194 -18.55 -13.99 -1.57
N PRO A 195 -17.44 -14.59 -2.03
CA PRO A 195 -16.11 -14.28 -1.52
C PRO A 195 -15.71 -12.85 -1.93
N VAL A 196 -15.02 -12.15 -1.02
CA VAL A 196 -14.40 -10.85 -1.34
C VAL A 196 -13.07 -11.06 -2.06
N PRO A 197 -12.63 -10.11 -2.91
CA PRO A 197 -11.33 -10.15 -3.57
C PRO A 197 -10.16 -10.40 -2.62
N ILE A 198 -9.22 -11.24 -3.05
CA ILE A 198 -7.98 -11.53 -2.30
C ILE A 198 -6.81 -10.78 -2.93
N VAL A 199 -6.05 -10.09 -2.08
CA VAL A 199 -4.88 -9.31 -2.47
C VAL A 199 -3.65 -9.93 -1.81
N LEU A 200 -2.58 -10.12 -2.57
CA LEU A 200 -1.32 -10.70 -2.06
C LEU A 200 -0.17 -9.69 -2.17
N ILE A 201 0.81 -9.84 -1.28
CA ILE A 201 2.05 -9.05 -1.25
C ILE A 201 3.24 -10.02 -1.31
N PRO A 202 3.75 -10.38 -2.51
CA PRO A 202 4.76 -11.42 -2.67
C PRO A 202 6.19 -10.95 -2.46
N THR A 203 6.41 -9.96 -1.58
CA THR A 203 7.73 -9.34 -1.37
C THR A 203 8.83 -10.34 -1.01
N THR A 204 8.52 -11.39 -0.24
CA THR A 204 9.49 -12.37 0.26
C THR A 204 9.60 -13.64 -0.57
N TYR A 205 8.60 -13.94 -1.40
CA TYR A 205 8.52 -15.18 -2.17
C TYR A 205 8.47 -15.00 -3.69
N ALA A 206 8.29 -13.78 -4.23
CA ALA A 206 8.28 -13.53 -5.68
C ALA A 206 9.60 -13.85 -6.40
N GLU A 207 10.74 -13.80 -5.69
CA GLU A 207 12.05 -14.14 -6.27
C GLU A 207 12.31 -15.65 -6.29
N ASN A 208 11.46 -16.45 -5.63
CA ASN A 208 11.60 -17.89 -5.62
C ASN A 208 11.14 -18.48 -6.96
N GLU A 209 11.99 -19.30 -7.60
CA GLU A 209 11.70 -19.95 -8.87
C GLU A 209 10.42 -20.81 -8.84
N SER A 210 10.01 -21.30 -7.66
CA SER A 210 8.78 -22.08 -7.51
C SER A 210 7.51 -21.23 -7.48
N THR A 211 7.61 -19.91 -7.32
CA THR A 211 6.46 -19.00 -7.24
C THR A 211 6.05 -18.55 -8.64
N ASP A 212 4.88 -18.99 -9.09
CA ASP A 212 4.25 -18.49 -10.32
C ASP A 212 3.07 -17.57 -9.98
N ILE A 213 3.24 -16.27 -10.28
CA ILE A 213 2.22 -15.27 -10.04
C ILE A 213 0.95 -15.53 -10.86
N THR A 214 1.08 -16.07 -12.07
CA THR A 214 -0.06 -16.40 -12.94
C THR A 214 -0.92 -17.47 -12.28
N ARG A 215 -0.26 -18.50 -11.75
CA ARG A 215 -0.91 -19.56 -10.97
C ARG A 215 -1.66 -19.01 -9.75
N LEU A 216 -1.11 -18.01 -9.05
CA LEU A 216 -1.83 -17.40 -7.90
C LEU A 216 -3.15 -16.74 -8.34
N PHE A 217 -3.19 -16.11 -9.52
CA PHE A 217 -4.45 -15.59 -10.09
C PHE A 217 -5.40 -16.73 -10.46
N ASP A 218 -4.91 -17.81 -11.07
CA ASP A 218 -5.72 -19.00 -11.40
C ASP A 218 -6.31 -19.67 -10.15
N MET A 219 -5.62 -19.53 -9.01
CA MET A 219 -6.07 -20.02 -7.70
C MET A 219 -7.02 -19.06 -6.98
N GLY A 220 -7.33 -17.90 -7.54
CA GLY A 220 -8.34 -16.96 -7.02
C GLY A 220 -7.80 -15.69 -6.38
N ALA A 221 -6.49 -15.42 -6.45
CA ALA A 221 -5.99 -14.08 -6.14
C ALA A 221 -6.59 -13.06 -7.12
N SER A 222 -6.94 -11.88 -6.63
CA SER A 222 -7.56 -10.81 -7.42
C SER A 222 -6.59 -9.67 -7.72
N CYS A 223 -5.56 -9.47 -6.89
CA CYS A 223 -4.59 -8.41 -7.06
C CYS A 223 -3.24 -8.76 -6.41
N ILE A 224 -2.16 -8.22 -6.99
CA ILE A 224 -0.81 -8.30 -6.44
C ILE A 224 -0.31 -6.88 -6.15
N ILE A 225 0.21 -6.68 -4.94
CA ILE A 225 0.89 -5.44 -4.54
C ILE A 225 2.41 -5.64 -4.59
N TRP A 226 3.08 -4.91 -5.46
CA TRP A 226 4.54 -4.82 -5.53
C TRP A 226 5.08 -3.80 -4.52
N ALA A 227 5.09 -4.17 -3.24
CA ALA A 227 5.07 -3.22 -2.12
C ALA A 227 6.25 -2.23 -2.05
N ASN A 228 7.49 -2.65 -2.29
CA ASN A 228 8.67 -1.83 -1.97
C ASN A 228 9.81 -1.87 -3.00
N TYR A 229 9.57 -2.43 -4.18
CA TYR A 229 10.62 -2.59 -5.21
C TYR A 229 11.12 -1.24 -5.73
N MET A 230 10.22 -0.27 -5.97
CA MET A 230 10.59 1.09 -6.40
C MET A 230 11.46 1.80 -5.35
N LEU A 231 11.15 1.62 -4.05
CA LEU A 231 11.96 2.13 -2.95
C LEU A 231 13.36 1.51 -2.96
N ARG A 232 13.44 0.17 -3.01
CA ARG A 232 14.72 -0.57 -3.00
C ARG A 232 15.60 -0.20 -4.20
N SER A 233 15.00 -0.02 -5.38
CA SER A 233 15.73 0.45 -6.56
C SER A 233 16.24 1.88 -6.42
N ASP A 234 15.44 2.78 -5.84
CA ASP A 234 15.82 4.18 -5.61
C ASP A 234 16.99 4.27 -4.63
N ILE A 235 16.95 3.53 -3.52
CA ILE A 235 18.05 3.44 -2.55
C ILE A 235 19.35 3.02 -3.25
N LYS A 236 19.30 1.97 -4.08
CA LYS A 236 20.49 1.48 -4.77
C LYS A 236 21.07 2.52 -5.73
N ALA A 237 20.21 3.18 -6.52
CA ALA A 237 20.62 4.23 -7.44
C ALA A 237 21.27 5.40 -6.69
N GLN A 238 20.61 5.91 -5.65
CA GLN A 238 21.11 7.02 -4.84
C GLN A 238 22.47 6.70 -4.19
N GLN A 239 22.64 5.50 -3.63
CA GLN A 239 23.91 5.05 -3.06
C GLN A 239 25.03 5.05 -4.09
N SER A 240 24.79 4.45 -5.27
CA SER A 240 25.79 4.39 -6.34
C SER A 240 26.15 5.76 -6.90
N THR A 241 25.16 6.65 -7.09
CA THR A 241 25.40 8.02 -7.52
C THR A 241 26.20 8.81 -6.49
N ALA A 242 25.82 8.72 -5.20
CA ALA A 242 26.52 9.42 -4.12
C ALA A 242 27.98 8.95 -3.99
N GLU A 243 28.22 7.64 -4.05
CA GLU A 243 29.56 7.05 -4.02
C GLU A 243 30.42 7.56 -5.19
N ALA A 244 29.89 7.53 -6.42
CA ALA A 244 30.61 7.98 -7.60
C ALA A 244 30.97 9.47 -7.56
N ILE A 245 30.04 10.32 -7.12
CA ILE A 245 30.28 11.76 -6.97
C ILE A 245 31.30 12.02 -5.87
N HIS A 246 31.17 11.36 -4.71
CA HIS A 246 32.08 11.52 -3.59
C HIS A 246 33.51 11.07 -3.95
N ALA A 247 33.66 9.91 -4.59
CA ALA A 247 34.97 9.37 -4.96
C ALA A 247 35.68 10.20 -6.04
N SER A 248 34.94 10.73 -7.03
CA SER A 248 35.52 11.45 -8.16
C SER A 248 35.49 12.97 -8.04
N GLN A 249 34.80 13.52 -7.04
CA GLN A 249 34.51 14.95 -6.88
C GLN A 249 33.92 15.55 -8.18
N SER A 250 33.13 14.76 -8.90
CA SER A 250 32.63 15.09 -10.24
C SER A 250 31.38 14.30 -10.59
N VAL A 251 30.49 14.91 -11.38
CA VAL A 251 29.28 14.24 -11.91
C VAL A 251 29.50 13.62 -13.30
N ARG A 252 30.65 13.86 -13.94
CA ARG A 252 30.90 13.49 -15.35
C ARG A 252 30.70 12.02 -15.66
N ARG A 253 30.97 11.14 -14.68
CA ARG A 253 30.77 9.69 -14.84
C ARG A 253 29.28 9.36 -14.89
N CYS A 254 28.53 9.85 -13.90
CA CYS A 254 27.09 9.62 -13.79
C CYS A 254 26.31 10.18 -14.99
N GLU A 255 26.76 11.32 -15.54
CA GLU A 255 26.17 11.93 -16.75
C GLU A 255 26.41 11.11 -18.03
N LYS A 256 27.47 10.29 -18.07
CA LYS A 256 27.88 9.55 -19.28
C LYS A 256 27.48 8.09 -19.29
N ASP A 257 27.34 7.46 -18.13
CA ASP A 257 27.04 6.04 -18.02
C ASP A 257 25.53 5.72 -18.08
N GLY A 258 24.68 6.74 -18.19
CA GLY A 258 23.23 6.57 -18.28
C GLY A 258 22.57 6.11 -16.99
N SER A 259 23.28 6.19 -15.86
CA SER A 259 22.76 5.78 -14.54
C SER A 259 21.75 6.75 -13.93
N MET A 260 21.63 7.97 -14.48
CA MET A 260 20.70 9.00 -14.02
C MET A 260 19.75 9.44 -15.14
N ALA A 261 18.52 9.78 -14.76
CA ALA A 261 17.60 10.44 -15.67
C ALA A 261 18.12 11.86 -16.01
N PRO A 262 17.98 12.31 -17.26
CA PRO A 262 18.31 13.69 -17.61
C PRO A 262 17.34 14.68 -16.95
N LEU A 263 17.77 15.93 -16.74
CA LEU A 263 16.90 16.98 -16.17
C LEU A 263 15.60 17.19 -16.97
N SER A 264 15.63 17.00 -18.29
CA SER A 264 14.44 17.06 -19.13
C SER A 264 13.36 16.06 -18.71
N GLU A 265 13.76 14.88 -18.23
CA GLU A 265 12.83 13.87 -17.74
C GLU A 265 12.20 14.28 -16.39
N VAL A 266 12.98 14.93 -15.52
CA VAL A 266 12.46 15.50 -14.27
C VAL A 266 11.37 16.52 -14.56
N PHE A 267 11.61 17.47 -15.47
CA PHE A 267 10.64 18.49 -15.85
C PHE A 267 9.40 17.90 -16.54
N ARG A 268 9.59 16.86 -17.37
CA ARG A 268 8.48 16.15 -18.01
C ARG A 268 7.56 15.53 -16.95
N LEU A 269 8.13 14.83 -15.98
CA LEU A 269 7.37 14.20 -14.89
C LEU A 269 6.71 15.24 -13.95
N GLN A 270 7.29 16.43 -13.82
CA GLN A 270 6.69 17.57 -13.11
C GLN A 270 5.56 18.25 -13.91
N ARG A 271 5.37 17.86 -15.18
CA ARG A 271 4.42 18.47 -16.13
C ARG A 271 4.70 19.96 -16.37
N GLU A 272 5.97 20.34 -16.41
CA GLU A 272 6.42 21.73 -16.58
C GLU A 272 5.85 22.37 -17.85
N GLN A 273 5.67 21.59 -18.92
CA GLN A 273 5.06 22.07 -20.17
C GLN A 273 3.66 22.66 -19.96
N MET A 274 2.85 22.09 -19.05
CA MET A 274 1.51 22.61 -18.75
C MET A 274 1.57 24.03 -18.16
N LEU A 275 2.58 24.30 -17.33
CA LEU A 275 2.81 25.64 -16.78
C LEU A 275 3.22 26.63 -17.87
N GLN A 276 4.14 26.21 -18.74
CA GLN A 276 4.60 27.04 -19.86
C GLN A 276 3.46 27.39 -20.83
N ASP A 277 2.60 26.42 -21.16
CA ASP A 277 1.44 26.62 -22.04
C ASP A 277 0.41 27.57 -21.40
N ALA A 278 0.15 27.42 -20.10
CA ALA A 278 -0.72 28.32 -19.35
C ALA A 278 -0.18 29.76 -19.32
N GLN A 279 1.13 29.94 -19.15
CA GLN A 279 1.78 31.26 -19.14
C GLN A 279 1.78 31.94 -20.53
N ARG A 280 1.84 31.17 -21.61
CA ARG A 280 1.75 31.68 -22.99
C ARG A 280 0.34 32.11 -23.38
N GLY A 281 -0.67 31.74 -22.59
CA GLY A 281 -2.07 32.11 -22.81
C GLY A 281 -2.82 31.17 -23.75
N ASP A 282 -2.22 30.05 -24.16
CA ASP A 282 -2.77 29.12 -25.14
C ASP A 282 -3.84 28.16 -24.57
N GLY A 283 -4.24 28.31 -23.30
CA GLY A 283 -5.23 27.43 -22.65
C GLY A 283 -6.21 28.06 -21.66
N CYS A 284 -6.06 29.33 -21.26
CA CYS A 284 -7.02 29.95 -20.34
C CYS A 284 -6.97 31.49 -20.40
N ALA A 285 -7.50 32.06 -21.48
CA ALA A 285 -7.85 33.48 -21.50
C ALA A 285 -9.18 33.70 -20.78
N ARG A 286 -9.17 33.79 -19.45
CA ARG A 286 -10.05 34.73 -18.72
C ARG A 286 -9.26 35.38 -17.59
N ARG A 287 -8.81 36.60 -17.90
CA ARG A 287 -8.34 37.60 -16.94
C ARG A 287 -9.36 37.71 -15.80
N TYR A 288 -8.89 37.64 -14.56
CA TYR A 288 -9.61 38.27 -13.46
C TYR A 288 -9.63 39.77 -13.73
N SER A 289 -10.71 40.27 -14.34
CA SER A 289 -11.08 41.67 -14.24
C SER A 289 -11.66 41.88 -12.85
N LEU A 290 -11.02 42.77 -12.09
CA LEU A 290 -11.41 43.29 -10.78
C LEU A 290 -12.89 43.70 -10.73
#